data_AF-A0A8T3LHY7-F1
#
_entry.id   AF-A0A8T3LHY7-F1
#
_cell.length_a   1.000
_cell.length_b   1.000
_cell.length_c   1.000
_cell.angle_alpha   90.00
_cell.angle_beta   90.00
_cell.angle_gamma   90.00
#
_symmetry.space_group_name_H-M   'P 1'
#
loop_
_entity.id
_entity.type
_entity.pdbx_description
1 polymer ?
#
loop_
_entity_poly.entity_id
_entity_poly.type
_entity_poly.pdbx_seq_one_letter_code
_entity_poly.pdbx_strand_id
1 'polypeptide(L)'
;RQQATRPIEVIEGPLMDGMNVVGDLFGEGKMFLPQVVKSARVMKQAVAYLEPFIEASKEQGKTNGKMVIATVKGDVHDIGKNIVGVVLQCN
;
A
#
# COMPACT_ATOMS: atom_id res chain seq x y z
N ARG A 1 -7.89 -4.55 19.88
CA ARG A 1 -6.46 -4.25 20.14
C ARG A 1 -6.00 -3.31 19.02
N GLN A 2 -5.78 -2.03 19.30
CA GLN A 2 -5.00 -1.18 18.41
C GLN A 2 -3.53 -1.51 18.66
N GLN A 3 -2.89 -2.23 17.74
CA GLN A 3 -1.48 -2.62 17.84
C GLN A 3 -0.55 -1.70 17.03
N ALA A 4 -1.09 -0.87 16.14
CA ALA A 4 -0.31 0.07 15.33
C ALA A 4 -0.45 1.50 15.89
N THR A 5 0.68 2.21 15.97
CA THR A 5 0.74 3.59 16.46
C THR A 5 0.38 4.57 15.34
N ARG A 6 0.75 4.25 14.10
CA ARG A 6 0.38 5.04 12.91
C ARG A 6 -0.40 4.19 11.91
N PRO A 7 -1.40 4.74 11.20
CA PRO A 7 -2.18 3.99 10.21
C PRO A 7 -1.31 3.33 9.12
N ILE A 8 -0.20 3.96 8.73
CA ILE A 8 0.73 3.43 7.72
C ILE A 8 1.41 2.13 8.16
N GLU A 9 1.62 1.92 9.46
CA GLU A 9 2.27 0.72 10.01
C GLU A 9 1.44 -0.54 9.80
N VAL A 10 0.11 -0.39 9.64
CA VAL A 10 -0.77 -1.50 9.26
C VAL A 10 -0.48 -1.94 7.83
N ILE A 11 -0.18 -1.00 6.93
CA ILE A 11 0.16 -1.28 5.54
C ILE A 11 1.55 -1.91 5.44
N GLU A 12 2.55 -1.30 6.06
CA GLU A 12 3.96 -1.73 6.00
C GLU A 12 4.24 -3.00 6.80
N GLY A 13 3.45 -3.30 7.83
CA GLY A 13 3.57 -4.51 8.62
C GLY A 13 2.66 -5.62 8.09
N PRO A 14 1.52 -5.90 8.74
CA PRO A 14 0.76 -7.13 8.51
C PRO A 14 0.24 -7.29 7.08
N LEU A 15 -0.09 -6.20 6.38
CA LEU A 15 -0.55 -6.26 4.99
C LEU A 15 0.58 -6.64 4.03
N MET A 16 1.75 -6.01 4.18
CA MET A 16 2.92 -6.29 3.36
C MET A 16 3.48 -7.69 3.65
N ASP A 17 3.52 -8.10 4.93
CA ASP A 17 3.88 -9.46 5.33
C ASP A 17 2.96 -10.49 4.67
N GLY A 18 1.64 -10.26 4.67
CA GLY A 18 0.68 -11.12 3.99
C GLY A 18 0.92 -11.21 2.48
N MET A 19 1.26 -10.09 1.84
CA MET A 19 1.58 -10.06 0.41
C MET A 19 2.90 -10.77 0.08
N ASN A 20 3.90 -10.72 0.96
CA ASN A 20 5.15 -11.48 0.81
C ASN A 20 4.87 -12.98 0.79
N VAL A 21 4.05 -13.49 1.73
CA VAL A 21 3.65 -14.90 1.76
C VAL A 21 2.90 -15.30 0.49
N VAL A 22 2.01 -14.45 -0.02
CA VAL A 22 1.33 -14.70 -1.31
C VAL A 22 2.34 -14.79 -2.45
N GLY A 23 3.36 -13.93 -2.46
CA GLY A 23 4.45 -13.95 -3.43
C GLY A 23 5.26 -15.23 -3.38
N ASP A 24 5.67 -15.65 -2.19
CA ASP A 24 6.42 -16.89 -1.97
C ASP A 24 5.62 -18.12 -2.44
N LEU A 25 4.35 -18.21 -2.05
CA LEU A 25 3.47 -19.32 -2.46
C LEU A 25 3.21 -19.32 -3.97
N PHE A 26 3.12 -18.16 -4.62
CA PHE A 26 2.97 -18.05 -6.06
C PHE A 26 4.27 -18.48 -6.77
N GLY A 27 5.44 -18.05 -6.27
CA GLY A 27 6.76 -18.44 -6.79
C GLY A 27 7.05 -19.95 -6.66
N GLU A 28 6.56 -20.57 -5.59
CA GLU A 28 6.63 -22.02 -5.37
C GLU A 28 5.56 -22.82 -6.14
N GLY A 29 4.65 -22.15 -6.86
CA GLY A 29 3.55 -22.81 -7.58
C GLY A 29 2.45 -23.39 -6.68
N LYS A 30 2.40 -23.00 -5.41
CA LYS A 30 1.37 -23.40 -4.42
C LYS A 30 0.14 -22.49 -4.44
N MET A 31 0.26 -21.30 -5.05
CA MET A 31 -0.85 -20.40 -5.34
C MET A 31 -0.90 -20.06 -6.84
N PHE A 32 -2.09 -19.75 -7.32
CA PHE A 32 -2.35 -19.39 -8.72
C PHE A 32 -2.93 -17.98 -8.84
N LEU A 33 -2.90 -17.43 -10.07
CA LEU A 33 -3.37 -16.08 -10.39
C LEU A 33 -4.74 -15.71 -9.79
N PRO A 34 -5.79 -16.57 -9.81
CA PRO A 34 -7.07 -16.21 -9.21
C PRO A 34 -6.98 -15.91 -7.71
N GLN A 35 -6.10 -16.60 -6.99
CA GLN A 35 -5.88 -16.39 -5.56
C GLN A 35 -5.05 -15.13 -5.33
N VAL A 36 -4.01 -14.90 -6.12
CA VAL A 36 -3.18 -13.68 -6.04
C VAL A 36 -4.03 -12.43 -6.28
N VAL A 37 -4.88 -12.42 -7.32
CA VAL A 37 -5.79 -11.30 -7.61
C VAL A 37 -6.80 -11.10 -6.48
N LYS A 38 -7.28 -12.19 -5.87
CA LYS A 38 -8.19 -12.11 -4.71
C LYS A 38 -7.51 -11.50 -3.48
N SER A 39 -6.26 -11.86 -3.19
CA SER A 39 -5.46 -11.24 -2.13
C SER A 39 -5.16 -9.77 -2.41
N ALA A 40 -4.79 -9.43 -3.65
CA ALA A 40 -4.57 -8.05 -4.08
C ALA A 40 -5.82 -7.17 -3.90
N ARG A 41 -7.03 -7.73 -4.11
CA ARG A 41 -8.28 -7.01 -3.83
C ARG A 41 -8.44 -6.68 -2.36
N VAL A 42 -8.11 -7.59 -1.45
CA VAL A 42 -8.14 -7.35 0.00
C VAL A 42 -7.14 -6.26 0.37
N MET A 43 -5.92 -6.33 -0.16
CA MET A 43 -4.89 -5.30 0.01
C MET A 43 -5.42 -3.92 -0.39
N LYS A 44 -6.00 -3.80 -1.60
CA LYS A 44 -6.56 -2.53 -2.09
C LYS A 44 -7.69 -1.99 -1.22
N GLN A 45 -8.59 -2.86 -0.74
CA GLN A 45 -9.69 -2.46 0.16
C GLN A 45 -9.17 -1.96 1.50
N ALA A 46 -8.15 -2.61 2.06
CA ALA A 46 -7.57 -2.21 3.33
C ALA A 46 -6.80 -0.88 3.22
N VAL A 47 -6.05 -0.67 2.13
CA VAL A 47 -5.41 0.63 1.85
C VAL A 47 -6.45 1.74 1.70
N ALA A 48 -7.51 1.52 0.92
CA ALA A 48 -8.59 2.50 0.74
C ALA A 48 -9.31 2.84 2.07
N TYR A 49 -9.39 1.90 2.99
CA TYR A 49 -9.92 2.16 4.33
C TYR A 49 -8.97 3.02 5.18
N LEU A 50 -7.66 2.82 5.04
CA LEU A 50 -6.63 3.50 5.84
C LEU A 50 -6.27 4.89 5.32
N GLU A 51 -6.45 5.14 4.02
CA GLU A 51 -6.20 6.44 3.35
C GLU A 51 -6.67 7.66 4.16
N PRO A 52 -7.95 7.78 4.59
CA PRO A 52 -8.41 8.96 5.32
C PRO A 52 -7.71 9.15 6.68
N PHE A 53 -7.27 8.08 7.33
CA PHE A 53 -6.55 8.15 8.60
C PHE A 53 -5.09 8.59 8.40
N ILE A 54 -4.47 8.17 7.29
CA ILE A 54 -3.14 8.62 6.90
C ILE A 54 -3.19 10.11 6.55
N GLU A 55 -4.19 10.53 5.77
CA GLU A 55 -4.36 11.95 5.42
C GLU A 55 -4.69 12.84 6.61
N ALA A 56 -5.45 12.34 7.60
CA ALA A 56 -5.70 13.09 8.83
C ALA A 56 -4.44 13.35 9.66
N SER A 57 -3.35 12.61 9.39
CA SER A 57 -2.04 12.80 10.02
C SER A 57 -1.19 13.86 9.30
N LYS A 58 -1.73 14.56 8.28
CA LYS A 58 -1.04 15.64 7.55
C LYS A 58 -0.66 16.78 8.49
N GLU A 59 0.63 17.09 8.57
CA GLU A 59 1.09 18.34 9.19
C GLU A 59 0.79 19.53 8.26
N GLN A 60 0.17 20.58 8.78
CA GLN A 60 -0.11 21.79 8.00
C GLN A 60 1.19 22.61 7.87
N GLY A 61 1.75 22.69 6.67
CA GLY A 61 3.04 23.35 6.43
C GLY A 61 3.34 23.69 4.97
N LYS A 62 4.55 24.22 4.71
CA LYS A 62 5.07 24.48 3.36
C LYS A 62 5.51 23.17 2.71
N THR A 63 5.17 22.98 1.44
CA THR A 63 5.58 21.79 0.68
C THR A 63 7.09 21.73 0.50
N ASN A 64 7.70 20.57 0.72
CA ASN A 64 9.14 20.33 0.49
C ASN A 64 9.55 20.25 -1.00
N GLY A 65 8.59 20.39 -1.91
CA GLY A 65 8.81 20.42 -3.36
C GLY A 65 7.63 19.86 -4.14
N LYS A 66 7.77 19.77 -5.46
CA LYS A 66 6.79 19.10 -6.35
C LYS A 66 7.45 17.87 -6.96
N MET A 67 6.78 16.72 -6.88
CA MET A 67 7.24 15.46 -7.44
C MET A 67 6.20 14.91 -8.43
N VAL A 68 6.68 14.25 -9.50
CA VAL A 68 5.84 13.44 -10.40
C VAL A 68 6.15 11.98 -10.14
N ILE A 69 5.11 11.20 -9.86
CA ILE A 69 5.18 9.76 -9.65
C ILE A 69 4.26 9.08 -10.67
N ALA A 70 4.75 8.06 -11.36
CA ALA A 70 4.02 7.33 -12.39
C ALA A 70 4.42 5.84 -12.40
N THR A 71 3.52 5.00 -12.93
CA THR A 71 3.82 3.60 -13.27
C THR A 71 4.38 3.55 -14.69
N VAL A 72 5.38 2.68 -14.93
CA VAL A 72 5.99 2.55 -16.25
C VAL A 72 5.01 2.01 -17.28
N LYS A 73 5.24 2.30 -18.57
CA LYS A 73 4.37 1.83 -19.65
C LYS A 73 4.27 0.30 -19.65
N GLY A 74 3.04 -0.22 -19.61
CA GLY A 74 2.76 -1.65 -19.63
C GLY A 74 2.70 -2.31 -18.25
N ASP A 75 3.01 -1.56 -17.19
CA ASP A 75 2.86 -2.00 -15.81
C ASP A 75 1.53 -1.48 -15.22
N VAL A 76 0.84 -2.34 -14.48
CA VAL A 76 -0.46 -2.08 -13.87
C VAL A 76 -0.39 -2.05 -12.34
N HIS A 77 0.78 -2.35 -11.75
CA HIS A 77 0.97 -2.36 -10.32
C HIS A 77 1.10 -0.92 -9.81
N ASP A 78 0.07 -0.44 -9.11
CA ASP A 78 -0.05 0.96 -8.68
C ASP A 78 -0.23 1.12 -7.15
N ILE A 79 -0.43 0.03 -6.40
CA ILE A 79 -0.68 0.08 -4.95
C ILE A 79 0.46 0.81 -4.23
N GLY A 80 1.70 0.37 -4.44
CA GLY A 80 2.87 1.01 -3.82
C GLY A 80 3.03 2.48 -4.24
N LYS A 81 2.78 2.77 -5.52
CA LYS A 81 2.81 4.13 -6.07
C LYS A 81 1.83 5.06 -5.35
N ASN A 82 0.60 4.60 -5.14
CA ASN A 82 -0.46 5.39 -4.50
C ASN A 82 -0.14 5.64 -3.02
N ILE A 83 0.36 4.62 -2.31
CA ILE A 83 0.79 4.75 -0.91
C ILE A 83 1.89 5.81 -0.78
N VAL A 84 2.94 5.73 -1.61
CA VAL A 84 4.02 6.74 -1.61
C VAL A 84 3.47 8.14 -1.90
N GLY A 85 2.52 8.25 -2.82
CA GLY A 85 1.85 9.53 -3.11
C GLY A 85 1.16 10.13 -1.88
N VAL A 86 0.42 9.32 -1.12
CA VAL A 86 -0.26 9.78 0.10
C VAL A 86 0.76 10.13 1.20
N VAL A 87 1.77 9.30 1.41
CA VAL A 87 2.82 9.55 2.43
C VAL A 87 3.59 10.84 2.13
N LEU A 88 3.97 11.07 0.88
CA LEU A 88 4.66 12.30 0.48
C LEU A 88 3.80 13.56 0.60
N GLN A 89 2.47 13.45 0.52
CA GLN A 89 1.57 14.56 0.80
C GLN A 89 1.41 14.85 2.30
N CYS A 90 1.84 13.95 3.16
CA CYS A 90 1.81 14.11 4.62
C CYS A 90 3.11 14.67 5.20
N ASN A 91 4.15 14.84 4.37
CA ASN A 91 5.46 15.41 4.72
C ASN A 91 5.71 16.72 3.95
#